data_AF-A0A1G8STP7-F1
#
_entry.id   AF-A0A1G8STP7-F1
#
_cell.length_a   1.000
_cell.length_b   1.000
_cell.length_c   1.000
_cell.angle_alpha   90.00
_cell.angle_beta   90.00
_cell.angle_gamma   90.00
#
_symmetry.space_group_name_H-M   'P 1'
#
loop_
_entity.id
_entity.type
_entity.pdbx_description
1 polymer ?
#
loop_
_entity_poly.entity_id
_entity_poly.type
_entity_poly.pdbx_seq_one_letter_code
_entity_poly.pdbx_strand_id
1 'polypeptide(L)' 'MTKITSLIGQRFALPLDEVLSDARHGEHTHFELITVTIGFDDGSEGTG' A
#
# COMPACT_ATOMS: atom_id res chain seq x y z
N MET A 1 8.83 -20.06 -17.06
CA MET A 1 8.74 -19.14 -15.91
C MET A 1 8.52 -17.75 -16.48
N THR A 2 7.43 -17.10 -16.08
CA THR A 2 7.15 -15.72 -16.43
C THR A 2 8.16 -14.79 -15.74
N LYS A 3 8.69 -13.77 -16.44
CA LYS A 3 9.66 -12.83 -15.89
C LYS A 3 8.97 -11.57 -15.40
N ILE A 4 9.47 -11.03 -14.28
CA ILE A 4 9.06 -9.70 -13.81
C ILE A 4 9.68 -8.65 -14.74
N THR A 5 8.86 -7.69 -15.17
CA THR A 5 9.27 -6.61 -16.09
C THR A 5 9.08 -5.23 -15.48
N SER A 6 8.18 -5.07 -14.51
CA SER A 6 7.94 -3.80 -13.83
C SER A 6 7.61 -3.98 -12.35
N LEU A 7 7.96 -2.96 -11.55
CA LEU A 7 7.53 -2.79 -10.17
C LEU A 7 7.11 -1.34 -9.96
N ILE A 8 5.92 -1.16 -9.39
CA ILE A 8 5.38 0.16 -9.06
C ILE A 8 5.00 0.15 -7.59
N GLY A 9 5.75 0.91 -6.78
CA GLY A 9 5.45 1.14 -5.37
C GLY A 9 4.61 2.41 -5.20
N GLN A 10 3.57 2.35 -4.38
CA GLN A 10 2.74 3.49 -4.05
C GLN A 10 2.56 3.59 -2.54
N ARG A 11 2.52 4.84 -2.03
CA ARG A 11 2.20 5.15 -0.64
C ARG A 11 0.97 6.04 -0.63
N PHE A 12 -0.03 5.63 0.12
CA PHE A 12 -1.23 6.41 0.39
C PHE A 12 -1.27 6.77 1.87
N ALA A 13 -1.58 8.02 2.17
CA ALA A 13 -1.92 8.46 3.53
C ALA A 13 -3.43 8.67 3.56
N LEU A 14 -4.16 7.65 4.00
CA LEU A 14 -5.63 7.64 3.96
C LEU A 14 -6.18 8.19 5.29
N PRO A 15 -7.07 9.20 5.25
CA PRO A 15 -7.65 9.74 6.48
C PRO A 15 -8.51 8.69 7.17
N LEU A 16 -8.57 8.76 8.50
CA LEU A 16 -9.56 8.05 9.30
C LEU A 16 -10.83 8.90 9.38
N ASP A 17 -11.99 8.24 9.47
CA ASP A 17 -13.28 8.93 9.61
C ASP A 17 -13.38 9.70 10.94
N GLU A 18 -12.60 9.29 11.94
CA GLU A 18 -12.46 9.95 13.24
C GLU A 18 -11.04 9.77 13.80
N VAL A 19 -10.68 10.58 14.81
CA VAL A 19 -9.39 10.46 15.51
C VAL A 19 -9.44 9.22 16.41
N LEU A 20 -8.55 8.25 16.16
CA LEU A 20 -8.41 7.06 17.01
C LEU A 20 -7.26 7.25 17.99
N SER A 21 -7.49 6.99 19.27
CA SER A 21 -6.46 7.22 20.31
C SER A 21 -6.21 5.98 21.18
N ASP A 22 -4.94 5.69 21.48
CA ASP A 22 -4.59 4.71 22.51
C ASP A 22 -3.42 5.16 23.41
N ALA A 23 -3.23 4.43 24.52
CA ALA A 23 -2.29 4.79 25.57
C ALA A 23 -0.80 4.76 25.16
N ARG A 24 -0.45 4.13 24.04
CA ARG A 24 0.94 3.99 23.58
C ARG A 24 1.23 4.75 22.30
N HIS A 25 0.24 4.88 21.43
CA HIS A 25 0.43 5.44 20.09
C HIS A 25 -0.13 6.86 19.96
N GLY A 26 -0.82 7.38 20.99
CA GLY A 26 -1.38 8.73 20.96
C GLY A 26 -2.54 8.79 19.98
N GLU A 27 -2.68 9.91 19.27
CA GLU A 27 -3.75 10.16 18.31
C GLU A 27 -3.35 9.77 16.88
N HIS A 28 -4.17 8.95 16.23
CA HIS A 28 -4.08 8.60 14.82
C HIS A 28 -5.18 9.33 14.04
N THR A 29 -4.79 10.07 13.02
CA THR A 29 -5.69 10.79 12.12
C THR A 29 -5.73 10.20 10.71
N HIS A 30 -4.74 9.37 10.37
CA HIS A 30 -4.62 8.68 9.10
C HIS A 30 -3.83 7.39 9.32
N PHE A 31 -3.90 6.49 8.33
CA PHE A 31 -3.00 5.36 8.22
C PHE A 31 -2.28 5.38 6.88
N GLU A 32 -1.13 4.72 6.83
CA GLU A 32 -0.39 4.55 5.59
C GLU A 32 -0.71 3.19 4.97
N LEU A 33 -1.12 3.19 3.71
CA LEU A 33 -1.24 1.99 2.90
C LEU A 33 -0.12 1.99 1.86
N ILE A 34 0.69 0.94 1.89
CA ILE A 34 1.70 0.68 0.86
C ILE A 34 1.15 -0.38 -0.06
N THR A 35 1.21 -0.13 -1.37
CA THR A 35 0.94 -1.16 -2.38
C THR A 35 2.11 -1.28 -3.33
N VAL A 36 2.32 -2.50 -3.83
CA VAL A 36 3.28 -2.78 -4.90
C VAL A 36 2.58 -3.56 -6.00
N THR A 37 2.52 -2.99 -7.19
CA THR A 37 2.09 -3.69 -8.40
C THR A 37 3.30 -4.22 -9.15
N ILE A 38 3.31 -5.52 -9.41
CA ILE A 38 4.33 -6.22 -10.19
C ILE A 38 3.71 -6.59 -11.54
N GLY A 39 4.36 -6.16 -12.63
CA GLY A 39 4.01 -6.56 -13.99
C GLY A 39 4.96 -7.63 -14.53
N PHE A 40 4.43 -8.47 -15.40
CA PHE A 40 5.12 -9.62 -15.96
C PHE A 40 5.25 -9.56 -17.50
N ASP A 41 6.17 -10.33 -18.08
CA ASP A 41 6.40 -10.37 -19.54
C ASP A 41 5.26 -11.03 -20.33
N ASP A 42 4.39 -11.80 -19.69
CA ASP A 42 3.15 -12.33 -20.26
C ASP A 42 1.96 -11.37 -20.18
N GLY A 43 2.18 -10.17 -19.63
CA GLY A 43 1.16 -9.12 -19.46
C GLY A 43 0.26 -9.30 -18.24
N SER A 44 0.46 -10.33 -17.41
CA SER A 44 -0.21 -10.43 -16.12
C SER A 44 0.33 -9.41 -15.12
N GLU A 45 -0.49 -9.07 -14.13
CA GLU A 45 -0.13 -8.16 -13.05
C GLU A 45 -0.64 -8.71 -11.70
N GLY A 46 0.09 -8.39 -10.64
CA GLY A 46 -0.32 -8.66 -9.26
C GLY A 46 -0.05 -7.47 -8.36
N THR A 47 -0.97 -7.16 -7.45
CA THR A 47 -0.81 -6.08 -6.46
C THR A 47 -0.96 -6.65 -5.05
N GLY A 48 -0.10 -6.19 -4.13
CA GLY A 48 -0.14 -6.52 -2.71
C GLY A 48 0.45 -5.44 -1.83
#